data_AF-A0A7V3ALR7-F1
#
_entry.id   AF-A0A7V3ALR7-F1
#
_cell.length_a   1.000
_cell.length_b   1.000
_cell.length_c   1.000
_cell.angle_alpha   90.00
_cell.angle_beta   90.00
_cell.angle_gamma   90.00
#
_symmetry.space_group_name_H-M   'P 1'
#
loop_
_entity.id
_entity.type
_entity.pdbx_description
1 polymer ?
#
loop_
_entity_poly.entity_id
_entity_poly.type
_entity_poly.pdbx_seq_one_letter_code
_entity_poly.pdbx_strand_id
1 'polypeptide(L)'
;MKSKKILILITMIILGIGTTYNLASAEMNTITFENPLAPIDSLEGLLKAVLSALMNVIIILAIIFLVIGAIMYMTSAGNEKQIEKAKNTITASMIGLAIALAAPSFLKEIAGIINNPSGDYETALTLRDIAINTLRFLLSIVGIIAIISLVIGGIMYMTAGGDNDQIEKAKKIVTYAIIGTAIALGSLVIVQQIANIITG
;
A
#
# COMPACT_ATOMS: atom_id res chain seq x y z
N MET A 1 53.48 66.24 -0.68
CA MET A 1 52.98 65.05 -1.42
C MET A 1 53.55 63.70 -0.97
N LYS A 2 54.60 63.64 -0.13
CA LYS A 2 55.25 62.37 0.31
C LYS A 2 54.55 61.64 1.48
N SER A 3 53.88 62.35 2.40
CA SER A 3 53.26 61.74 3.59
C SER A 3 52.01 60.89 3.30
N LYS A 4 51.16 61.31 2.34
CA LYS A 4 49.93 60.58 1.98
C LYS A 4 50.20 59.21 1.31
N LYS A 5 51.34 59.06 0.63
CA LYS A 5 51.72 57.79 -0.03
C LYS A 5 52.15 56.71 0.97
N ILE A 6 52.78 57.11 2.07
CA ILE A 6 53.18 56.21 3.16
C ILE A 6 51.98 55.65 3.91
N LEU A 7 50.96 56.49 4.15
CA LEU A 7 49.72 56.05 4.80
C LEU A 7 48.98 55.00 3.96
N ILE A 8 48.85 55.22 2.64
CA ILE A 8 48.21 54.27 1.72
C ILE A 8 48.97 52.93 1.67
N LEU A 9 50.30 52.95 1.71
CA LEU A 9 51.11 51.74 1.71
C LEU A 9 50.95 50.94 3.01
N ILE A 10 50.92 51.62 4.17
CA ILE A 10 50.68 50.99 5.46
C ILE A 10 49.25 50.39 5.51
N THR A 11 48.25 51.10 4.98
CA THR A 11 46.89 50.56 4.87
C THR A 11 46.83 49.35 3.94
N MET A 12 47.53 49.35 2.80
CA MET A 12 47.61 48.19 1.91
C MET A 12 48.37 47.01 2.51
N ILE A 13 49.38 47.25 3.36
CA ILE A 13 50.09 46.19 4.07
C ILE A 13 49.21 45.58 5.15
N ILE A 14 48.45 46.40 5.89
CA ILE A 14 47.48 45.91 6.88
C ILE A 14 46.32 45.16 6.20
N LEU A 15 45.91 45.60 5.00
CA LEU A 15 44.87 44.92 4.20
C LEU A 15 45.41 43.67 3.47
N GLY A 16 46.68 43.67 3.06
CA GLY A 16 47.35 42.57 2.34
C GLY A 16 47.92 41.48 3.25
N ILE A 17 48.18 41.81 4.52
CA ILE A 17 48.49 40.87 5.62
C ILE A 17 47.21 40.53 6.40
N GLY A 18 46.05 41.04 5.95
CA GLY A 18 44.70 40.75 6.43
C GLY A 18 44.28 39.31 6.17
N THR A 19 44.89 38.39 6.92
CA THR A 19 44.18 37.30 7.57
C THR A 19 43.38 36.35 6.66
N THR A 20 44.07 35.47 5.95
CA THR A 20 43.54 34.11 5.77
C THR A 20 43.70 33.38 7.11
N TYR A 21 42.88 33.74 8.10
CA TYR A 21 42.60 32.79 9.17
C TYR A 21 41.69 31.73 8.53
N ASN A 22 42.25 30.56 8.26
CA ASN A 22 41.42 29.37 8.20
C ASN A 22 40.87 29.20 9.62
N LEU A 23 39.69 29.73 9.90
CA LEU A 23 38.88 29.19 10.98
C LEU A 23 38.52 27.80 10.51
N ALA A 24 39.34 26.81 10.88
CA ALA A 24 38.88 25.45 11.00
C ALA A 24 37.67 25.55 11.92
N SER A 25 36.47 25.52 11.33
CA SER A 25 35.25 25.33 12.09
C SER A 25 35.47 24.04 12.86
N ALA A 26 35.64 24.14 14.18
CA ALA A 26 35.54 22.98 15.03
C ALA A 26 34.15 22.39 14.73
N GLU A 27 34.12 21.24 14.07
CA GLU A 27 32.93 20.40 14.04
C GLU A 27 32.69 20.06 15.50
N MET A 28 31.82 20.85 16.15
CA MET A 28 31.20 20.47 17.39
C MET A 28 30.48 19.18 17.05
N ASN A 29 31.11 18.06 17.34
CA ASN A 29 30.51 16.75 17.30
C ASN A 29 29.51 16.72 18.45
N THR A 30 28.39 17.40 18.24
CA THR A 30 27.25 17.41 19.14
C THR A 30 26.80 15.97 19.21
N ILE A 31 26.94 15.36 20.38
CA ILE A 31 26.30 14.08 20.68
C ILE A 31 24.80 14.36 20.63
N THR A 32 24.22 14.26 19.44
CA THR A 32 22.79 14.29 19.25
C THR A 32 22.28 12.94 19.69
N PHE A 33 21.47 12.90 20.74
CA PHE A 33 20.65 11.73 20.99
C PHE A 33 19.65 11.67 19.83
N GLU A 34 19.97 10.86 18.82
CA GLU A 34 18.98 10.54 17.81
C GLU A 34 17.81 9.89 18.52
N ASN A 35 16.63 10.45 18.28
CA ASN A 35 15.39 9.90 18.75
C ASN A 35 15.35 8.42 18.31
N PRO A 36 15.29 7.44 19.21
CA PRO A 36 15.24 6.02 18.83
C PRO A 36 13.95 5.66 18.07
N LEU A 37 13.02 6.62 17.96
CA LEU A 37 11.79 6.57 17.20
C LEU A 37 11.81 7.52 15.98
N ALA A 38 12.97 8.09 15.59
CA ALA A 38 13.09 9.01 14.44
C ALA A 38 12.50 8.34 13.19
N PRO A 39 11.53 8.98 12.50
CA PRO A 39 11.29 10.43 12.38
C PRO A 39 10.11 10.97 13.23
N ILE A 40 9.81 10.36 14.37
CA ILE A 40 8.62 10.69 15.18
C ILE A 40 8.92 11.81 16.18
N ASP A 41 8.87 13.07 15.72
CA ASP A 41 9.24 14.24 16.53
C ASP A 41 8.04 15.07 17.01
N SER A 42 6.81 14.59 16.75
CA SER A 42 5.56 15.26 17.13
C SER A 42 4.52 14.27 17.67
N LEU A 43 3.55 14.77 18.46
CA LEU A 43 2.40 13.96 18.92
C LEU A 43 1.63 13.36 17.74
N GLU A 44 1.55 14.08 16.63
CA GLU A 44 0.95 13.60 15.39
C GLU A 44 1.77 12.45 14.78
N GLY A 45 3.10 12.55 14.75
CA GLY A 45 3.98 11.47 14.32
C GLY A 45 3.83 10.22 15.19
N LEU A 46 3.69 10.39 16.51
CA LEU A 46 3.50 9.27 17.45
C LEU A 46 2.16 8.59 17.20
N LEU A 47 1.08 9.37 17.02
CA LEU A 47 -0.22 8.86 16.67
C LEU A 47 -0.16 8.07 15.34
N LYS A 48 0.46 8.63 14.29
CA LYS A 48 0.61 7.96 12.98
C LYS A 48 1.41 6.66 13.09
N ALA A 49 2.51 6.66 13.85
CA ALA A 49 3.32 5.47 14.05
C ALA A 49 2.57 4.37 14.80
N VAL A 50 1.82 4.73 15.86
CA VAL A 50 0.98 3.79 16.61
C VAL A 50 -0.16 3.26 15.74
N LEU A 51 -0.83 4.12 14.98
CA LEU A 51 -1.89 3.72 14.04
C LEU A 51 -1.36 2.80 12.94
N SER A 52 -0.21 3.13 12.35
CA SER A 52 0.44 2.29 11.32
C SER A 52 0.87 0.94 11.89
N ALA A 53 1.43 0.91 13.10
CA ALA A 53 1.80 -0.33 13.77
C ALA A 53 0.56 -1.20 14.05
N LEU A 54 -0.53 -0.60 14.52
CA LEU A 54 -1.78 -1.31 14.76
C LEU A 54 -2.39 -1.86 13.47
N MET A 55 -2.40 -1.08 12.38
CA MET A 55 -2.87 -1.51 11.06
C MET A 55 -2.06 -2.71 10.53
N ASN A 56 -0.74 -2.69 10.64
CA ASN A 56 0.10 -3.81 10.21
C ASN A 56 -0.22 -5.09 10.99
N VAL A 57 -0.41 -4.98 12.31
CA VAL A 57 -0.82 -6.11 13.16
C VAL A 57 -2.20 -6.64 12.74
N ILE A 58 -3.17 -5.75 12.50
CA ILE A 58 -4.53 -6.14 12.06
C ILE A 58 -4.49 -6.88 10.73
N ILE A 59 -3.71 -6.41 9.75
CA ILE A 59 -3.63 -7.02 8.42
C ILE A 59 -3.05 -8.44 8.51
N ILE A 60 -1.94 -8.60 9.24
CA ILE A 60 -1.29 -9.91 9.42
C ILE A 60 -2.27 -10.87 10.13
N LEU A 61 -2.93 -10.39 11.18
CA LEU A 61 -3.90 -11.18 11.93
C LEU A 61 -5.11 -11.57 11.07
N ALA A 62 -5.64 -10.65 10.25
CA ALA A 62 -6.75 -10.93 9.34
C ALA A 62 -6.38 -12.04 8.33
N ILE A 63 -5.18 -12.02 7.76
CA ILE A 63 -4.69 -13.05 6.85
C ILE A 63 -4.60 -14.41 7.56
N ILE A 64 -4.11 -14.45 8.81
CA ILE A 64 -4.05 -15.68 9.60
C ILE A 64 -5.46 -16.25 9.83
N PHE A 65 -6.43 -15.42 10.22
CA PHE A 65 -7.81 -15.86 10.41
C PHE A 65 -8.49 -16.31 9.11
N LEU A 66 -8.16 -15.68 7.98
CA LEU A 66 -8.64 -16.10 6.67
C LEU A 66 -8.15 -17.51 6.33
N VAL A 67 -6.86 -17.79 6.57
CA VAL A 67 -6.28 -19.13 6.35
C VAL A 67 -6.90 -20.17 7.31
N ILE A 68 -7.06 -19.85 8.59
CA ILE A 68 -7.71 -20.75 9.56
C ILE A 68 -9.15 -21.04 9.15
N GLY A 69 -9.90 -20.02 8.73
CA GLY A 69 -11.26 -20.19 8.22
C GLY A 69 -11.31 -21.10 6.99
N ALA A 70 -10.38 -20.93 6.05
CA ALA A 70 -10.28 -21.76 4.86
C ALA A 70 -9.95 -23.23 5.18
N ILE A 71 -8.97 -23.48 6.04
CA ILE A 71 -8.62 -24.84 6.49
C ILE A 71 -9.81 -25.47 7.20
N MET A 72 -10.45 -24.74 8.12
CA MET A 72 -11.63 -25.22 8.84
C MET A 72 -12.79 -25.55 7.89
N TYR A 73 -12.99 -24.75 6.84
CA TYR A 73 -13.99 -25.04 5.81
C TYR A 73 -13.70 -26.36 5.09
N MET A 74 -12.44 -26.57 4.67
CA MET A 74 -12.01 -27.79 3.98
C MET A 74 -12.10 -29.04 4.87
N THR A 75 -11.76 -28.93 6.15
CA THR A 75 -11.76 -30.06 7.09
C THR A 75 -13.11 -30.32 7.74
N SER A 76 -14.14 -29.50 7.46
CA SER A 76 -15.44 -29.61 8.13
C SER A 76 -16.22 -30.89 7.82
N ALA A 77 -15.80 -31.68 6.81
CA ALA A 77 -16.33 -33.02 6.51
C ALA A 77 -17.87 -33.12 6.47
N GLY A 78 -18.57 -32.05 6.04
CA GLY A 78 -20.03 -32.01 5.97
C GLY A 78 -20.75 -31.65 7.29
N ASN A 79 -20.02 -31.37 8.38
CA ASN A 79 -20.61 -30.84 9.60
C ASN A 79 -21.05 -29.38 9.39
N GLU A 80 -22.36 -29.17 9.25
CA GLU A 80 -22.97 -27.88 8.94
C GLU A 80 -22.56 -26.77 9.92
N LYS A 81 -22.45 -27.07 11.23
CA LYS A 81 -22.02 -26.09 12.24
C LYS A 81 -20.56 -25.67 12.06
N GLN A 82 -19.68 -26.58 11.66
CA GLN A 82 -18.28 -26.26 11.40
C GLN A 82 -18.12 -25.46 10.10
N ILE A 83 -18.91 -25.80 9.08
CA ILE A 83 -18.96 -25.06 7.81
C ILE A 83 -19.44 -23.63 8.06
N GLU A 84 -20.51 -23.45 8.85
CA GLU A 84 -21.03 -22.13 9.20
C GLU A 84 -20.02 -21.30 9.98
N LYS A 85 -19.38 -21.90 11.00
CA LYS A 85 -18.31 -21.24 11.76
C LYS A 85 -17.13 -20.84 10.85
N ALA A 86 -16.79 -21.68 9.87
CA ALA A 86 -15.72 -21.41 8.93
C ALA A 86 -16.08 -20.23 8.02
N LYS A 87 -17.29 -20.23 7.47
CA LYS A 87 -17.82 -19.10 6.69
C LYS A 87 -17.81 -17.81 7.50
N ASN A 88 -18.28 -17.83 8.75
CA ASN A 88 -18.27 -16.64 9.61
C ASN A 88 -16.86 -16.13 9.92
N THR A 89 -15.89 -17.04 10.07
CA THR A 89 -14.48 -16.66 10.28
C THR A 89 -13.89 -16.01 9.02
N ILE A 90 -14.20 -16.56 7.85
CA ILE A 90 -13.78 -16.01 6.56
C ILE A 90 -14.43 -14.64 6.33
N THR A 91 -15.74 -14.50 6.56
CA THR A 91 -16.42 -13.20 6.37
C THR A 91 -15.91 -12.15 7.35
N ALA A 92 -15.72 -12.50 8.63
CA ALA A 92 -15.19 -11.57 9.62
C ALA A 92 -13.76 -11.10 9.28
N SER A 93 -12.88 -12.01 8.85
CA SER A 93 -11.51 -11.65 8.43
C SER A 93 -11.51 -10.79 7.16
N MET A 94 -12.39 -11.07 6.20
CA MET A 94 -12.55 -10.23 5.01
C MET A 94 -13.05 -8.82 5.35
N ILE A 95 -14.03 -8.70 6.25
CA ILE A 95 -14.54 -7.40 6.70
C ILE A 95 -13.44 -6.63 7.43
N GLY A 96 -12.70 -7.27 8.34
CA GLY A 96 -11.58 -6.65 9.05
C GLY A 96 -10.48 -6.16 8.10
N LEU A 97 -10.13 -6.96 7.09
CA LEU A 97 -9.16 -6.58 6.06
C LEU A 97 -9.68 -5.42 5.20
N ALA A 98 -10.95 -5.44 4.80
CA ALA A 98 -11.56 -4.35 4.04
C ALA A 98 -11.56 -3.03 4.82
N ILE A 99 -11.89 -3.07 6.12
CA ILE A 99 -11.85 -1.89 7.00
C ILE A 99 -10.41 -1.39 7.15
N ALA A 100 -9.44 -2.28 7.38
CA ALA A 100 -8.03 -1.90 7.52
C ALA A 100 -7.49 -1.22 6.25
N LEU A 101 -7.85 -1.72 5.07
CA LEU A 101 -7.50 -1.12 3.79
C LEU A 101 -8.22 0.20 3.54
N ALA A 102 -9.45 0.37 4.02
CA ALA A 102 -10.24 1.59 3.88
C ALA A 102 -9.96 2.66 4.94
N ALA A 103 -9.36 2.33 6.08
CA ALA A 103 -9.11 3.28 7.16
C ALA A 103 -8.32 4.53 6.75
N PRO A 104 -7.23 4.44 5.95
CA PRO A 104 -6.49 5.62 5.50
C PRO A 104 -7.34 6.57 4.65
N SER A 105 -8.30 6.04 3.87
CA SER A 105 -9.25 6.82 3.07
C SER A 105 -10.12 7.71 3.94
N PHE A 106 -10.71 7.13 5.00
CA PHE A 106 -11.57 7.89 5.91
C PHE A 106 -10.81 9.00 6.63
N LEU A 107 -9.57 8.72 7.05
CA LEU A 107 -8.72 9.74 7.67
C LEU A 107 -8.42 10.90 6.73
N LYS A 108 -8.22 10.62 5.43
CA LYS A 108 -7.98 11.65 4.41
C LYS A 108 -9.22 12.52 4.16
N GLU A 109 -10.41 11.93 4.09
CA GLU A 109 -11.65 12.68 3.90
C GLU A 109 -11.91 13.63 5.08
N ILE A 110 -11.70 13.14 6.31
CA ILE A 110 -11.81 13.96 7.52
C ILE A 110 -10.77 15.09 7.50
N ALA A 111 -9.53 14.80 7.08
CA ALA A 111 -8.46 15.79 6.94
C ALA A 111 -8.79 16.89 5.90
N GLY A 112 -9.43 16.51 4.79
CA GLY A 112 -9.90 17.44 3.76
C GLY A 112 -10.97 18.41 4.27
N ILE A 113 -11.88 17.93 5.12
CA ILE A 113 -12.95 18.75 5.71
C ILE A 113 -12.40 19.75 6.74
N ILE A 114 -11.34 19.40 7.48
CA ILE A 114 -10.74 20.27 8.50
C ILE A 114 -9.73 21.30 7.95
N ASN A 115 -9.56 21.39 6.62
CA ASN A 115 -8.72 22.38 5.94
C ASN A 115 -7.29 22.46 6.53
N ASN A 116 -6.71 21.30 6.85
CA ASN A 116 -5.34 21.15 7.32
C ASN A 116 -4.44 20.62 6.19
N PRO A 117 -3.87 21.50 5.35
CA PRO A 117 -3.06 21.09 4.20
C PRO A 117 -1.65 20.57 4.56
N SER A 118 -1.28 20.60 5.84
CA SER A 118 0.07 20.32 6.36
C SER A 118 0.21 19.01 7.14
N GLY A 119 -0.81 18.16 7.16
CA GLY A 119 -0.58 16.79 7.62
C GLY A 119 0.28 16.07 6.60
N ASP A 120 1.49 15.62 6.97
CA ASP A 120 2.30 14.73 6.14
C ASP A 120 1.53 13.42 5.93
N TYR A 121 0.75 13.40 4.86
CA TYR A 121 -0.04 12.28 4.39
C TYR A 121 0.65 11.66 3.17
N GLU A 122 1.99 11.74 3.08
CA GLU A 122 2.79 11.18 1.98
C GLU A 122 2.55 9.67 1.81
N THR A 123 2.19 8.97 2.89
CA THR A 123 1.81 7.55 2.87
C THR A 123 0.30 7.33 2.74
N ALA A 124 -0.53 8.38 2.74
CA ALA A 124 -1.98 8.24 2.66
C ALA A 124 -2.39 8.01 1.21
N LEU A 125 -2.57 6.73 0.88
CA LEU A 125 -3.33 6.35 -0.31
C LEU A 125 -4.65 7.12 -0.30
N THR A 126 -4.91 7.88 -1.37
CA THR A 126 -6.20 8.52 -1.57
C THR A 126 -7.31 7.45 -1.64
N LEU A 127 -8.60 7.81 -1.46
CA LEU A 127 -9.72 6.88 -1.75
C LEU A 127 -9.55 6.21 -3.12
N ARG A 128 -9.05 6.99 -4.08
CA ARG A 128 -8.67 6.54 -5.42
C ARG A 128 -7.53 5.54 -5.41
N ASP A 129 -6.43 5.80 -4.70
CA ASP A 129 -5.29 4.87 -4.64
C ASP A 129 -5.68 3.58 -3.92
N ILE A 130 -6.50 3.65 -2.86
CA ILE A 130 -7.01 2.45 -2.19
C ILE A 130 -7.92 1.67 -3.14
N ALA A 131 -8.84 2.33 -3.84
CA ALA A 131 -9.70 1.68 -4.81
C ALA A 131 -8.89 1.02 -5.93
N ILE A 132 -7.90 1.72 -6.51
CA ILE A 132 -7.05 1.21 -7.59
C ILE A 132 -6.13 0.10 -7.08
N ASN A 133 -5.54 0.23 -5.89
CA ASN A 133 -4.62 -0.75 -5.35
C ASN A 133 -5.35 -2.02 -4.89
N THR A 134 -6.53 -1.88 -4.26
CA THR A 134 -7.43 -2.99 -3.93
C THR A 134 -7.92 -3.68 -5.20
N LEU A 135 -8.34 -2.92 -6.20
CA LEU A 135 -8.74 -3.45 -7.50
C LEU A 135 -7.59 -4.21 -8.15
N ARG A 136 -6.36 -3.65 -8.20
CA ARG A 136 -5.18 -4.32 -8.75
C ARG A 136 -4.85 -5.60 -8.00
N PHE A 137 -4.95 -5.59 -6.67
CA PHE A 137 -4.76 -6.78 -5.84
C PHE A 137 -5.79 -7.86 -6.19
N LEU A 138 -7.08 -7.53 -6.23
CA LEU A 138 -8.15 -8.45 -6.63
C LEU A 138 -7.97 -8.95 -8.07
N LEU A 139 -7.59 -8.08 -9.01
CA LEU A 139 -7.29 -8.46 -10.38
C LEU A 139 -6.10 -9.42 -10.46
N SER A 140 -5.09 -9.29 -9.60
CA SER A 140 -3.99 -10.25 -9.57
C SER A 140 -4.46 -11.64 -9.16
N ILE A 141 -5.35 -11.73 -8.16
CA ILE A 141 -5.93 -12.99 -7.71
C ILE A 141 -6.82 -13.59 -8.81
N VAL A 142 -7.70 -12.79 -9.41
CA VAL A 142 -8.56 -13.24 -10.51
C VAL A 142 -7.73 -13.69 -11.71
N GLY A 143 -6.67 -12.96 -12.06
CA GLY A 143 -5.77 -13.31 -13.15
C GLY A 143 -5.10 -14.68 -12.93
N ILE A 144 -4.60 -14.93 -11.71
CA ILE A 144 -4.01 -16.23 -11.35
C ILE A 144 -5.05 -17.36 -11.45
N ILE A 145 -6.25 -17.15 -10.88
CA ILE A 145 -7.34 -18.14 -10.92
C ILE A 145 -7.80 -18.38 -12.36
N ALA A 146 -7.86 -17.34 -13.19
CA ALA A 146 -8.26 -17.45 -14.59
C ALA A 146 -7.27 -18.30 -15.39
N ILE A 147 -5.96 -18.09 -15.20
CA ILE A 147 -4.92 -18.90 -15.84
C ILE A 147 -5.04 -20.37 -15.41
N ILE A 148 -5.16 -20.63 -14.11
CA ILE A 148 -5.30 -22.00 -13.59
C ILE A 148 -6.55 -22.67 -14.17
N SER A 149 -7.67 -21.96 -14.21
CA SER A 149 -8.94 -22.48 -14.73
C SER A 149 -8.87 -22.78 -16.23
N LEU A 150 -8.20 -21.92 -17.01
CA LEU A 150 -7.93 -22.15 -18.43
C LEU A 150 -7.08 -23.40 -18.67
N VAL A 151 -6.04 -23.59 -17.86
CA VAL A 151 -5.17 -24.79 -17.95
C VAL A 151 -5.96 -26.05 -17.61
N ILE A 152 -6.71 -26.05 -16.50
CA ILE A 152 -7.53 -27.21 -16.10
C ILE A 152 -8.59 -27.53 -17.16
N GLY A 153 -9.30 -26.53 -17.66
CA GLY A 153 -10.29 -26.70 -18.71
C GLY A 153 -9.68 -27.20 -20.03
N GLY A 154 -8.50 -26.69 -20.39
CA GLY A 154 -7.76 -27.12 -21.58
C GLY A 154 -7.31 -28.57 -21.50
N ILE A 155 -6.68 -28.96 -20.38
CA ILE A 155 -6.27 -30.36 -20.14
C ILE A 155 -7.48 -31.28 -20.16
N MET A 156 -8.56 -30.92 -19.45
CA MET A 156 -9.79 -31.73 -19.40
C MET A 156 -10.41 -31.91 -20.78
N TYR A 157 -10.41 -30.87 -21.63
CA TYR A 157 -10.89 -30.97 -22.99
C TYR A 157 -10.04 -31.93 -23.84
N MET A 158 -8.71 -31.84 -23.71
CA MET A 158 -7.77 -32.68 -24.46
C MET A 158 -7.80 -34.15 -24.01
N THR A 159 -8.06 -34.42 -22.73
CA THR A 159 -8.08 -35.77 -22.17
C THR A 159 -9.45 -36.44 -22.18
N ALA A 160 -10.51 -35.73 -22.58
CA ALA A 160 -11.89 -36.23 -22.51
C ALA A 160 -12.15 -37.45 -23.42
N GLY A 161 -11.31 -37.73 -24.42
CA GLY A 161 -11.36 -38.98 -25.18
C GLY A 161 -12.69 -39.28 -25.90
N GLY A 162 -13.53 -38.26 -26.13
CA GLY A 162 -14.87 -38.40 -26.73
C GLY A 162 -16.03 -38.49 -25.73
N ASP A 163 -15.77 -38.45 -24.42
CA ASP A 163 -16.81 -38.34 -23.38
C ASP A 163 -17.47 -36.95 -23.44
N ASN A 164 -18.74 -36.91 -23.88
CA ASN A 164 -19.51 -35.67 -24.02
C ASN A 164 -19.64 -34.90 -22.69
N ASP A 165 -19.74 -35.60 -21.55
CA ASP A 165 -19.91 -34.96 -20.25
C ASP A 165 -18.63 -34.24 -19.82
N GLN A 166 -17.46 -34.84 -20.04
CA GLN A 166 -16.17 -34.20 -19.79
C GLN A 166 -15.91 -33.03 -20.74
N ILE A 167 -16.26 -33.18 -22.01
CA ILE A 167 -16.15 -32.10 -22.99
C ILE A 167 -17.01 -30.90 -22.58
N GLU A 168 -18.24 -31.13 -22.14
CA GLU A 168 -19.13 -30.06 -21.71
C GLU A 168 -18.65 -29.38 -20.43
N LYS A 169 -18.15 -30.17 -19.45
CA LYS A 169 -17.54 -29.61 -18.22
C LYS A 169 -16.32 -28.77 -18.54
N ALA A 170 -15.43 -29.24 -19.40
CA ALA A 170 -14.24 -28.51 -19.84
C ALA A 170 -14.62 -27.17 -20.49
N LYS A 171 -15.61 -27.19 -21.41
CA LYS A 171 -16.15 -25.98 -22.04
C LYS A 171 -16.72 -25.00 -21.03
N LYS A 172 -17.47 -25.49 -20.03
CA LYS A 172 -18.01 -24.64 -18.95
C LYS A 172 -16.90 -23.98 -18.14
N ILE A 173 -15.89 -24.73 -17.73
CA ILE A 173 -14.74 -24.20 -16.97
C ILE A 173 -14.05 -23.08 -17.76
N VAL A 174 -13.74 -23.32 -19.04
CA VAL A 174 -13.10 -22.32 -19.91
C VAL A 174 -14.01 -21.10 -20.10
N THR A 175 -15.30 -21.32 -20.35
CA THR A 175 -16.27 -20.23 -20.57
C THR A 175 -16.40 -19.35 -19.32
N TYR A 176 -16.50 -19.95 -18.13
CA TYR A 176 -16.56 -19.20 -16.88
C TYR A 176 -15.26 -18.46 -16.57
N ALA A 177 -14.10 -19.04 -16.87
CA ALA A 177 -12.82 -18.35 -16.72
C ALA A 177 -12.73 -17.10 -17.62
N ILE A 178 -13.18 -17.21 -18.87
CA ILE A 178 -13.21 -16.08 -19.81
C ILE A 178 -14.19 -15.00 -19.34
N ILE A 179 -15.41 -15.38 -18.97
CA ILE A 179 -16.43 -14.43 -18.47
C ILE A 179 -15.95 -13.73 -17.19
N GLY A 180 -15.40 -14.47 -16.24
CA GLY A 180 -14.86 -13.91 -15.00
C GLY A 180 -13.73 -12.91 -15.26
N THR A 181 -12.83 -13.22 -16.19
CA THR A 181 -11.77 -12.31 -16.62
C THR A 181 -12.33 -11.07 -17.30
N ALA A 182 -13.31 -11.22 -18.20
CA ALA A 182 -13.94 -10.10 -18.88
C ALA A 182 -14.65 -9.16 -17.90
N ILE A 183 -15.35 -9.69 -16.90
CA ILE A 183 -15.99 -8.89 -15.83
C ILE A 183 -14.93 -8.16 -15.00
N ALA A 184 -13.84 -8.83 -14.64
CA ALA A 184 -12.76 -8.20 -13.87
C ALA A 184 -12.09 -7.04 -14.62
N LEU A 185 -11.84 -7.21 -15.93
CA LEU A 185 -11.30 -6.16 -16.79
C LEU A 185 -12.31 -5.02 -16.99
N GLY A 186 -13.60 -5.34 -17.15
CA GLY A 186 -14.67 -4.34 -17.23
C GLY A 186 -14.83 -3.51 -15.97
N SER A 187 -14.69 -4.14 -14.80
CA SER A 187 -14.69 -3.45 -13.49
C SER A 187 -13.58 -2.40 -13.41
N LEU A 188 -12.40 -2.69 -13.94
CA LEU A 188 -11.28 -1.75 -13.95
C LEU A 188 -11.57 -0.49 -14.76
N VAL A 189 -12.23 -0.62 -15.90
CA VAL A 189 -12.65 0.53 -16.71
C VAL A 189 -13.65 1.40 -15.94
N ILE A 190 -14.66 0.78 -15.30
CA ILE A 190 -15.68 1.51 -14.53
C ILE A 190 -15.05 2.26 -13.35
N VAL A 191 -14.20 1.58 -12.56
CA VAL A 191 -13.54 2.20 -11.40
C VAL A 191 -12.64 3.35 -11.83
N GLN A 192 -11.90 3.20 -12.93
CA GLN A 192 -11.05 4.28 -13.46
C GLN A 192 -11.88 5.47 -13.93
N GLN A 193 -13.02 5.25 -14.59
CA GLN A 193 -13.90 6.34 -15.00
C GLN A 193 -14.49 7.08 -13.80
N ILE A 194 -15.00 6.37 -12.81
CA ILE A 194 -15.53 6.99 -11.57
C ILE A 194 -14.42 7.76 -10.86
N ALA A 195 -13.22 7.19 -10.74
CA ALA A 195 -12.09 7.84 -10.10
C ALA A 195 -11.65 9.13 -10.82
N ASN A 196 -11.69 9.13 -12.16
CA ASN A 196 -11.38 10.31 -12.96
C ASN A 196 -12.46 11.40 -12.84
N ILE A 197 -13.73 11.03 -12.69
CA ILE A 197 -14.83 11.99 -12.50
C ILE A 197 -14.77 12.67 -11.13
N ILE A 198 -14.34 11.94 -10.08
CA ILE A 198 -14.25 12.49 -8.71
C ILE A 198 -12.98 13.35 -8.52
N THR A 199 -11.94 13.13 -9.31
CA THR A 199 -10.65 13.86 -9.21
C THR A 199 -10.51 14.98 -10.26
N GLY A 200 -11.37 14.99 -11.27
CA GLY A 200 -11.41 16.02 -12.31
C GLY A 200 -12.04 17.32 -11.82
#